data_AF-A0A521ZKV9-F1
#
_entry.id   AF-A0A521ZKV9-F1
#
_cell.length_a   1.000
_cell.length_b   1.000
_cell.length_c   1.000
_cell.angle_alpha   90.00
_cell.angle_beta   90.00
_cell.angle_gamma   90.00
#
_symmetry.space_group_name_H-M   'P 1'
#
loop_
_entity.id
_entity.type
_entity.pdbx_description
1 polymer ?
#
loop_
_entity_poly.entity_id
_entity_poly.type
_entity_poly.pdbx_seq_one_letter_code
_entity_poly.pdbx_strand_id
1 'polypeptide(L)'
;RRRALGKIPRPPRSQAFRASPGVKISAQRLFQRLNTFLADNTVVLADVGDPLFGAADLYIHRRTEFLAPAYYTSMGFAVPASIGAQMANPKLRPLVLVGDGAFQMTGMELATAVRYRLNPIVVVFNNAGYGTERPMQDGPYNDVATWRFHRLPEVFGAGRGFLVRTEDELDRALREAGKHTESFVLIEVKLAPNDHSPALHRLTRGMGKQI
;
A
#
# COMPACT_ATOMS: atom_id res chain seq x y z
N ARG A 1 -38.90 11.30 -7.99
CA ARG A 1 -38.32 10.99 -9.32
C ARG A 1 -36.88 10.50 -9.13
N ARG A 2 -36.56 9.22 -9.39
CA ARG A 2 -35.17 8.74 -9.37
C ARG A 2 -34.44 9.33 -10.57
N ARG A 3 -33.39 10.11 -10.34
CA ARG A 3 -32.53 10.67 -11.39
C ARG A 3 -31.90 9.50 -12.14
N ALA A 4 -32.12 9.40 -13.46
CA ALA A 4 -31.42 8.40 -14.26
C ALA A 4 -29.92 8.63 -14.11
N LEU A 5 -29.21 7.63 -13.59
CA LEU A 5 -27.75 7.70 -13.51
C LEU A 5 -27.24 7.76 -14.94
N GLY A 6 -26.52 8.84 -15.27
CA GLY A 6 -25.83 8.96 -16.54
C GLY A 6 -24.80 7.84 -16.72
N LYS A 7 -24.18 7.78 -17.90
CA LYS A 7 -23.09 6.83 -18.16
C LYS A 7 -21.98 7.07 -17.15
N ILE A 8 -21.83 6.17 -16.19
CA ILE A 8 -20.78 6.26 -15.17
C ILE A 8 -19.43 6.20 -15.90
N PRO A 9 -18.56 7.21 -15.77
CA PRO A 9 -17.23 7.17 -16.36
C PRO A 9 -16.51 5.92 -15.88
N ARG A 10 -16.01 5.10 -16.80
CA ARG A 10 -15.17 3.96 -16.45
C ARG A 10 -13.72 4.38 -16.64
N PRO A 11 -12.87 4.27 -15.61
CA PRO A 11 -11.45 4.49 -15.81
C PRO A 11 -10.92 3.52 -16.87
N PRO A 12 -9.95 3.94 -17.69
CA PRO A 12 -9.29 3.05 -18.64
C PRO A 12 -8.73 1.84 -17.88
N ARG A 13 -8.80 0.65 -18.49
CA ARG A 13 -8.21 -0.55 -17.91
C ARG A 13 -6.71 -0.35 -17.72
N SER A 14 -6.18 -0.91 -16.64
CA SER A 14 -4.73 -0.93 -16.39
C SER A 14 -3.99 -1.44 -17.61
N GLN A 15 -2.92 -0.75 -18.00
CA GLN A 15 -1.96 -1.30 -18.94
C GLN A 15 -1.26 -2.51 -18.33
N ALA A 16 -0.80 -3.43 -19.18
CA ALA A 16 0.03 -4.54 -18.73
C ALA A 16 1.33 -4.00 -18.12
N PHE A 17 1.71 -4.54 -16.97
CA PHE A 17 3.00 -4.21 -16.36
C PHE A 17 4.09 -5.13 -16.93
N ARG A 18 5.15 -4.54 -17.46
CA ARG A 18 6.40 -5.23 -17.80
C ARG A 18 7.52 -4.59 -17.00
N ALA A 19 8.20 -5.37 -16.18
CA ALA A 19 9.34 -4.89 -15.41
C ALA A 19 10.51 -4.56 -16.35
N SER A 20 11.15 -3.42 -16.10
CA SER A 20 12.47 -3.10 -16.67
C SER A 20 13.55 -3.48 -15.66
N PRO A 21 14.38 -4.51 -15.93
CA PRO A 21 15.40 -4.96 -14.99
C PRO A 21 16.36 -3.85 -14.56
N GLY A 22 16.61 -3.74 -13.25
CA GLY A 22 17.56 -2.78 -12.68
C GLY A 22 17.07 -1.32 -12.65
N VAL A 23 15.91 -1.02 -13.24
CA VAL A 23 15.32 0.32 -13.17
C VAL A 23 14.75 0.52 -11.77
N LYS A 24 15.14 1.64 -11.12
CA LYS A 24 14.63 2.00 -9.79
C LYS A 24 13.11 2.08 -9.80
N ILE A 25 12.49 1.50 -8.79
CA ILE A 25 11.04 1.55 -8.65
C ILE A 25 10.60 2.99 -8.33
N SER A 26 9.52 3.43 -8.97
CA SER A 26 8.83 4.67 -8.62
C SER A 26 7.44 4.40 -8.06
N ALA A 27 6.86 5.37 -7.35
CA ALA A 27 5.50 5.30 -6.83
C ALA A 27 4.48 4.99 -7.96
N GLN A 28 4.62 5.66 -9.10
CA GLN A 28 3.79 5.39 -10.28
C GLN A 28 3.89 3.93 -10.75
N ARG A 29 5.12 3.41 -10.88
CA ARG A 29 5.36 2.04 -11.37
C ARG A 29 4.93 0.99 -10.34
N LEU A 30 5.06 1.31 -9.05
CA LEU A 30 4.54 0.50 -7.95
C LEU A 30 3.02 0.32 -8.09
N PHE A 31 2.25 1.41 -8.20
CA PHE A 31 0.80 1.32 -8.34
C PHE A 31 0.37 0.65 -9.65
N GLN A 32 1.08 0.88 -10.77
CA GLN A 32 0.83 0.14 -12.02
C GLN A 32 0.98 -1.38 -11.82
N ARG A 33 2.03 -1.81 -11.11
CA ARG A 33 2.22 -3.23 -10.84
C ARG A 33 1.16 -3.79 -9.90
N LEU A 34 0.86 -3.08 -8.81
CA LEU A 34 -0.17 -3.48 -7.84
C LEU A 34 -1.52 -3.65 -8.52
N ASN A 35 -1.87 -2.75 -9.44
CA ASN A 35 -3.12 -2.83 -10.19
C ASN A 35 -3.28 -4.13 -11.00
N THR A 36 -2.18 -4.62 -11.58
CA THR A 36 -2.14 -5.92 -12.30
C THR A 36 -2.02 -7.13 -11.37
N PHE A 37 -1.77 -6.92 -10.08
CA PHE A 37 -1.67 -7.99 -9.07
C PHE A 37 -3.01 -8.29 -8.40
N LEU A 38 -3.95 -7.33 -8.40
CA LEU A 38 -5.25 -7.48 -7.77
C LEU A 38 -6.01 -8.69 -8.33
N ALA A 39 -6.54 -9.50 -7.43
CA ALA A 39 -7.40 -10.64 -7.72
C ALA A 39 -8.79 -10.43 -7.13
N ASP A 40 -9.78 -11.20 -7.59
CA ASP A 40 -11.20 -11.08 -7.15
C ASP A 40 -11.41 -11.28 -5.64
N ASN A 41 -10.46 -11.94 -4.97
CA ASN A 41 -10.49 -12.16 -3.52
C ASN A 41 -9.60 -11.19 -2.74
N THR A 42 -9.10 -10.11 -3.36
CA THR A 42 -8.29 -9.12 -2.65
C THR A 42 -9.19 -8.20 -1.82
N VAL A 43 -8.70 -7.71 -0.69
CA VAL A 43 -9.23 -6.53 0.01
C VAL A 43 -8.09 -5.54 0.18
N VAL A 44 -8.26 -4.30 -0.30
CA VAL A 44 -7.22 -3.27 -0.23
C VAL A 44 -7.42 -2.45 1.04
N LEU A 45 -6.39 -2.40 1.87
CA LEU A 45 -6.32 -1.58 3.07
C LEU A 45 -5.30 -0.49 2.82
N ALA A 46 -5.74 0.76 2.68
CA ALA A 46 -4.84 1.87 2.37
C ALA A 46 -4.73 2.81 3.57
N ASP A 47 -3.50 2.95 4.08
CA ASP A 47 -3.18 3.87 5.17
C ASP A 47 -3.07 5.32 4.67
N VAL A 48 -3.19 6.27 5.60
CA VAL A 48 -3.13 7.70 5.29
C VAL A 48 -1.78 8.05 4.66
N GLY A 49 -1.80 9.04 3.75
CA GLY A 49 -0.65 9.48 2.98
C GLY A 49 -0.71 8.99 1.53
N ASP A 50 0.45 8.94 0.89
CA ASP A 50 0.56 8.50 -0.50
C ASP A 50 0.00 7.09 -0.78
N PRO A 51 0.03 6.11 0.16
CA PRO A 51 -0.67 4.84 -0.01
C PRO A 51 -2.16 5.02 -0.32
N LEU A 52 -2.90 5.84 0.44
CA LEU A 52 -4.32 6.12 0.21
C LEU A 52 -4.55 6.84 -1.12
N PHE A 53 -3.77 7.87 -1.42
CA PHE A 53 -3.96 8.64 -2.65
C PHE A 53 -3.66 7.81 -3.89
N GLY A 54 -2.53 7.10 -3.93
CA GLY A 54 -2.20 6.25 -5.07
C GLY A 54 -3.13 5.04 -5.17
N ALA A 55 -3.62 4.50 -4.05
CA ALA A 55 -4.57 3.39 -4.06
C ALA A 55 -5.94 3.80 -4.63
N ALA A 56 -6.31 5.09 -4.55
CA ALA A 56 -7.53 5.61 -5.16
C ALA A 56 -7.53 5.52 -6.71
N ASP A 57 -6.35 5.42 -7.33
CA ASP A 57 -6.20 5.21 -8.78
C ASP A 57 -6.19 3.71 -9.18
N LEU A 58 -6.30 2.78 -8.22
CA LEU A 58 -6.36 1.34 -8.52
C LEU A 58 -7.68 0.97 -9.21
N TYR A 59 -7.58 0.11 -10.22
CA TYR A 59 -8.72 -0.49 -10.89
C TYR A 59 -9.23 -1.66 -10.07
N ILE A 60 -10.14 -1.36 -9.15
CA ILE A 60 -10.75 -2.35 -8.28
C ILE A 60 -11.79 -3.15 -9.07
N HIS A 61 -11.50 -4.44 -9.31
CA HIS A 61 -12.43 -5.38 -9.95
C HIS A 61 -13.59 -5.71 -8.99
N ARG A 62 -14.72 -6.19 -9.54
CA ARG A 62 -15.97 -6.44 -8.78
C ARG A 62 -15.71 -7.16 -7.44
N ARG A 63 -16.44 -6.73 -6.39
CA ARG A 63 -16.50 -7.30 -5.04
C ARG A 63 -15.18 -7.36 -4.24
N THR A 64 -14.19 -6.56 -4.64
CA THR A 64 -13.02 -6.27 -3.80
C THR A 64 -13.37 -5.15 -2.84
N GLU A 65 -13.16 -5.37 -1.55
CA GLU A 65 -13.41 -4.36 -0.52
C GLU A 65 -12.20 -3.39 -0.47
N PHE A 66 -12.49 -2.08 -0.36
CA PHE A 66 -11.46 -1.05 -0.19
C PHE A 66 -11.75 -0.34 1.14
N LEU A 67 -10.81 -0.39 2.07
CA LEU A 67 -10.95 0.22 3.39
C LEU A 67 -9.81 1.21 3.61
N ALA A 68 -10.18 2.43 3.98
CA ALA A 68 -9.24 3.49 4.29
C ALA A 68 -9.88 4.47 5.28
N PRO A 69 -9.11 5.07 6.21
CA PRO A 69 -9.64 6.02 7.19
C PRO A 69 -9.71 7.43 6.58
N ALA A 70 -10.26 7.57 5.36
CA ALA A 70 -10.17 8.81 4.57
C ALA A 70 -10.82 10.04 5.23
N TYR A 71 -11.72 9.83 6.21
CA TYR A 71 -12.34 10.91 6.97
C TYR A 71 -11.63 11.18 8.31
N TYR A 72 -11.35 10.14 9.10
CA TYR A 72 -10.73 10.28 10.42
C TYR A 72 -9.21 10.51 10.34
N THR A 73 -8.59 10.15 9.21
CA THR A 73 -7.18 10.40 8.87
C THR A 73 -6.18 9.95 9.93
N SER A 74 -6.47 8.85 10.64
CA SER A 74 -5.53 8.25 11.59
C SER A 74 -4.51 7.38 10.86
N MET A 75 -3.23 7.71 10.99
CA MET A 75 -2.13 6.86 10.54
C MET A 75 -2.06 5.55 11.34
N GLY A 76 -1.54 4.49 10.71
CA GLY A 76 -1.39 3.17 11.33
C GLY A 76 -2.69 2.36 11.32
N PHE A 77 -3.67 2.74 10.50
CA PHE A 77 -4.92 2.01 10.38
C PHE A 77 -4.76 0.67 9.65
N ALA A 78 -3.96 0.62 8.59
CA ALA A 78 -4.13 -0.39 7.55
C ALA A 78 -3.69 -1.80 7.98
N VAL A 79 -2.63 -1.91 8.81
CA VAL A 79 -2.16 -3.22 9.33
C VAL A 79 -3.20 -3.86 10.26
N PRO A 80 -3.65 -3.23 11.37
CA PRO A 80 -4.70 -3.81 12.21
C PRO A 80 -6.03 -4.00 11.47
N ALA A 81 -6.40 -3.10 10.55
CA ALA A 81 -7.59 -3.27 9.72
C ALA A 81 -7.53 -4.54 8.86
N SER A 82 -6.34 -4.92 8.39
CA SER A 82 -6.15 -6.16 7.61
C SER A 82 -6.48 -7.42 8.42
N ILE A 83 -6.15 -7.41 9.72
CA ILE A 83 -6.47 -8.49 10.65
C ILE A 83 -7.98 -8.59 10.79
N GLY A 84 -8.66 -7.48 11.08
CA GLY A 84 -10.11 -7.44 11.22
C GLY A 84 -10.84 -7.87 9.95
N ALA A 85 -10.41 -7.36 8.78
CA ALA A 85 -11.01 -7.70 7.49
C ALA A 85 -10.90 -9.20 7.16
N GLN A 86 -9.71 -9.79 7.34
CA GLN A 86 -9.52 -11.21 7.07
C GLN A 86 -10.22 -12.10 8.10
N MET A 87 -10.28 -11.68 9.36
CA MET A 87 -11.01 -12.41 10.39
C MET A 87 -12.53 -12.40 10.14
N ALA A 88 -13.06 -11.28 9.65
CA ALA A 88 -14.47 -11.16 9.27
C ALA A 88 -14.82 -11.97 8.02
N ASN A 89 -13.89 -12.06 7.05
CA ASN A 89 -14.07 -12.86 5.85
C ASN A 89 -12.76 -13.57 5.46
N PRO A 90 -12.55 -14.82 5.91
CA PRO A 90 -11.33 -15.58 5.64
C PRO A 90 -11.09 -15.91 4.16
N LYS A 91 -12.09 -15.70 3.28
CA LYS A 91 -11.93 -15.90 1.84
C LYS A 91 -11.18 -14.75 1.17
N LEU A 92 -11.15 -13.58 1.82
CA LEU A 92 -10.43 -12.43 1.33
C LEU A 92 -8.96 -12.48 1.75
N ARG A 93 -8.10 -11.99 0.88
CA ARG A 93 -6.69 -11.80 1.14
C ARG A 93 -6.36 -10.31 1.21
N PRO A 94 -5.97 -9.78 2.38
CA PRO A 94 -5.60 -8.39 2.50
C PRO A 94 -4.35 -8.03 1.70
N LEU A 95 -4.44 -6.92 0.98
CA LEU A 95 -3.33 -6.15 0.44
C LEU A 95 -3.25 -4.83 1.21
N VAL A 96 -2.26 -4.72 2.08
CA VAL A 96 -2.05 -3.55 2.95
C VAL A 96 -1.03 -2.62 2.31
N LEU A 97 -1.40 -1.37 2.13
CA LEU A 97 -0.56 -0.31 1.60
C LEU A 97 -0.34 0.71 2.72
N VAL A 98 0.90 0.86 3.18
CA VAL A 98 1.21 1.63 4.39
C VAL A 98 2.56 2.34 4.24
N GLY A 99 2.66 3.58 4.73
CA GLY A 99 3.92 4.32 4.79
C GLY A 99 4.84 3.75 5.87
N ASP A 100 6.14 3.98 5.77
CA ASP A 100 7.12 3.59 6.80
C ASP A 100 6.79 4.17 8.19
N GLY A 101 6.47 5.45 8.27
CA GLY A 101 6.08 6.09 9.54
C GLY A 101 4.77 5.55 10.11
N ALA A 102 3.74 5.36 9.27
CA ALA A 102 2.47 4.74 9.70
C ALA A 102 2.67 3.29 10.14
N PHE A 103 3.55 2.53 9.48
CA PHE A 103 3.89 1.17 9.87
C PHE A 103 4.54 1.14 11.26
N GLN A 104 5.36 2.12 11.64
CA GLN A 104 5.97 2.14 12.97
C GLN A 104 4.95 2.29 14.10
N MET A 105 3.78 2.86 13.83
CA MET A 105 2.73 3.06 14.83
C MET A 105 2.04 1.75 15.22
N THR A 106 1.75 0.88 14.25
CA THR A 106 0.88 -0.30 14.46
C THR A 106 1.28 -1.55 13.68
N GLY A 107 2.39 -1.51 12.94
CA GLY A 107 2.88 -2.62 12.10
C GLY A 107 3.23 -3.89 12.88
N MET A 108 3.45 -3.77 14.19
CA MET A 108 3.68 -4.91 15.09
C MET A 108 2.46 -5.82 15.23
N GLU A 109 1.27 -5.41 14.82
CA GLU A 109 0.08 -6.28 14.72
C GLU A 109 0.25 -7.42 13.70
N LEU A 110 1.34 -7.44 12.93
CA LEU A 110 1.78 -8.66 12.25
C LEU A 110 2.03 -9.84 13.20
N ALA A 111 2.40 -9.61 14.46
CA ALA A 111 2.44 -10.66 15.48
C ALA A 111 1.06 -11.29 15.72
N THR A 112 -0.01 -10.48 15.65
CA THR A 112 -1.39 -10.96 15.70
C THR A 112 -1.74 -11.76 14.45
N ALA A 113 -1.28 -11.34 13.26
CA ALA A 113 -1.43 -12.13 12.04
C ALA A 113 -0.82 -13.53 12.18
N VAL A 114 0.39 -13.61 12.75
CA VAL A 114 1.07 -14.90 13.03
C VAL A 114 0.25 -15.75 14.00
N ARG A 115 -0.18 -15.17 15.12
CA ARG A 115 -0.97 -15.88 16.15
C ARG A 115 -2.23 -16.52 15.57
N TYR A 116 -2.93 -15.83 14.67
CA TYR A 116 -4.17 -16.29 14.06
C TYR A 116 -3.99 -16.95 12.68
N ARG A 117 -2.74 -17.18 12.23
CA ARG A 117 -2.41 -17.80 10.93
C ARG A 117 -3.06 -17.06 9.75
N LEU A 118 -3.04 -15.74 9.82
CA LEU A 118 -3.50 -14.83 8.77
C LEU A 118 -2.37 -14.60 7.76
N ASN A 119 -2.72 -14.23 6.53
CA ASN A 119 -1.76 -14.12 5.43
C ASN A 119 -1.85 -12.80 4.61
N PRO A 120 -1.93 -11.63 5.28
CA PRO A 120 -1.93 -10.34 4.60
C PRO A 120 -0.62 -10.15 3.81
N ILE A 121 -0.72 -9.47 2.67
CA ILE A 121 0.44 -8.95 1.93
C ILE A 121 0.58 -7.48 2.30
N VAL A 122 1.65 -7.12 2.99
CA VAL A 122 1.93 -5.76 3.45
C VAL A 122 3.02 -5.14 2.61
N VAL A 123 2.71 -4.00 1.98
CA VAL A 123 3.63 -3.19 1.19
C VAL A 123 3.94 -1.93 1.96
N VAL A 124 5.18 -1.82 2.44
CA VAL A 124 5.68 -0.64 3.14
C VAL A 124 6.34 0.30 2.16
N PHE A 125 5.82 1.52 2.08
CA PHE A 125 6.33 2.60 1.25
C PHE A 125 7.42 3.30 2.06
N ASN A 126 8.66 2.87 1.88
CA ASN A 126 9.81 3.38 2.63
C ASN A 126 10.49 4.50 1.84
N ASN A 127 10.08 5.73 2.11
CA ASN A 127 10.65 6.96 1.57
C ASN A 127 11.42 7.77 2.64
N ALA A 128 11.71 7.14 3.79
CA ALA A 128 12.47 7.66 4.92
C ALA A 128 11.80 8.82 5.68
N GLY A 129 10.48 8.75 5.90
CA GLY A 129 9.76 9.67 6.79
C GLY A 129 8.36 10.05 6.33
N TYR A 130 7.82 11.14 6.87
CA TYR A 130 6.47 11.61 6.53
C TYR A 130 6.45 12.39 5.21
N GLY A 131 6.72 11.70 4.09
CA GLY A 131 6.84 12.32 2.77
C GLY A 131 5.58 13.07 2.29
N THR A 132 4.38 12.70 2.76
CA THR A 132 3.15 13.43 2.41
C THR A 132 3.02 14.78 3.11
N GLU A 133 3.66 14.97 4.27
CA GLU A 133 3.59 16.22 5.05
C GLU A 133 4.60 17.26 4.56
N ARG A 134 5.73 16.84 4.00
CA ARG A 134 6.81 17.75 3.56
C ARG A 134 6.36 18.83 2.56
N PRO A 135 5.47 18.54 1.58
CA PRO A 135 4.94 19.59 0.70
C PRO A 135 4.03 20.61 1.39
N MET A 136 3.46 20.28 2.56
CA MET A 136 2.59 21.16 3.33
C MET A 136 3.39 21.96 4.36
N GLN A 137 4.19 21.28 5.17
CA GLN A 137 5.05 21.89 6.18
C GLN A 137 6.25 20.99 6.49
N ASP A 138 7.42 21.33 5.96
CA ASP A 138 8.64 20.56 6.18
C ASP A 138 9.37 20.96 7.48
N GLY A 139 10.06 20.00 8.08
CA GLY A 139 10.81 20.16 9.31
C GLY A 139 11.36 18.83 9.85
N PRO A 140 12.24 18.88 10.88
CA PRO A 140 12.91 17.68 11.42
C PRO A 140 11.94 16.66 12.04
N TYR A 141 10.73 17.09 12.40
CA TYR A 141 9.67 16.19 12.88
C TYR A 141 9.12 15.25 11.80
N ASN A 142 9.42 15.49 10.52
CA ASN A 142 9.09 14.59 9.42
C ASN A 142 10.15 13.49 9.21
N ASP A 143 11.28 13.56 9.90
CA ASP A 143 12.35 12.57 9.80
C ASP A 143 12.08 11.43 10.78
N VAL A 144 11.84 10.23 10.24
CA VAL A 144 11.53 9.03 11.03
C VAL A 144 12.69 8.03 10.93
N ALA A 145 13.04 7.41 12.06
CA ALA A 145 14.11 6.43 12.12
C ALA A 145 13.82 5.26 11.16
N THR A 146 14.68 5.02 10.18
CA THR A 146 14.42 3.97 9.19
C THR A 146 14.68 2.59 9.77
N TRP A 147 13.67 1.71 9.73
CA TRP A 147 13.82 0.30 10.08
C TRP A 147 14.17 -0.56 8.87
N ARG A 148 14.66 -1.77 9.13
CA ARG A 148 14.76 -2.85 8.13
C ARG A 148 13.47 -3.66 8.17
N PHE A 149 12.36 -3.09 7.71
CA PHE A 149 11.03 -3.69 7.81
C PHE A 149 11.00 -5.12 7.25
N HIS A 150 11.64 -5.36 6.10
CA HIS A 150 11.75 -6.69 5.49
C HIS A 150 12.41 -7.77 6.39
N ARG A 151 13.07 -7.40 7.49
CA ARG A 151 13.66 -8.34 8.46
C ARG A 151 12.73 -8.70 9.61
N LEU A 152 11.62 -7.99 9.81
CA LEU A 152 10.67 -8.27 10.89
C LEU A 152 10.12 -9.70 10.91
N PRO A 153 9.94 -10.40 9.77
CA PRO A 153 9.60 -11.84 9.79
C PRO A 153 10.56 -12.70 10.61
N GLU A 154 11.86 -12.35 10.67
CA GLU A 154 12.87 -13.05 11.48
C GLU A 154 12.60 -12.86 12.98
N VAL A 155 12.11 -11.67 13.37
CA VAL A 155 11.74 -11.35 14.76
C VAL A 155 10.45 -12.06 15.16
N PHE A 156 9.47 -12.13 14.26
CA PHE A 156 8.19 -12.81 14.53
C PHE A 156 8.28 -14.33 14.42
N GLY A 157 9.38 -14.88 13.89
CA GLY A 157 9.55 -16.32 13.65
C GLY A 157 8.64 -16.87 12.54
N ALA A 158 8.01 -16.01 11.75
CA ALA A 158 7.07 -16.39 10.69
C ALA A 158 6.90 -15.27 9.66
N GLY A 159 6.38 -15.66 8.48
CA GLY A 159 6.17 -14.75 7.35
C GLY A 159 7.38 -14.67 6.42
N ARG A 160 7.24 -13.87 5.36
CA ARG A 160 8.31 -13.68 4.36
C ARG A 160 8.58 -12.21 4.11
N GLY A 161 9.85 -11.83 4.11
CA GLY A 161 10.31 -10.46 3.89
C GLY A 161 10.95 -10.27 2.52
N PHE A 162 10.64 -9.16 1.87
CA PHE A 162 11.29 -8.73 0.62
C PHE A 162 11.73 -7.28 0.74
N LEU A 163 12.95 -7.00 0.27
CA LEU A 163 13.42 -5.65 0.05
C LEU A 163 13.42 -5.38 -1.46
N VAL A 164 12.76 -4.29 -1.85
CA VAL A 164 12.54 -3.91 -3.24
C VAL A 164 13.09 -2.51 -3.48
N ARG A 165 13.91 -2.37 -4.50
CA ARG A 165 14.51 -1.13 -5.02
C ARG A 165 14.26 -0.96 -6.51
N THR A 166 13.98 -2.04 -7.24
CA THR A 166 13.80 -2.02 -8.69
C THR A 166 12.47 -2.62 -9.13
N GLU A 167 12.08 -2.35 -10.38
CA GLU A 167 10.84 -2.89 -10.97
C GLU A 167 10.81 -4.42 -11.02
N ASP A 168 11.93 -5.06 -11.33
CA ASP A 168 12.02 -6.52 -11.41
C ASP A 168 12.00 -7.19 -10.02
N GLU A 169 12.59 -6.54 -9.01
CA GLU A 169 12.48 -6.96 -7.62
C GLU A 169 11.02 -6.87 -7.13
N LEU A 170 10.30 -5.79 -7.47
CA LEU A 170 8.88 -5.65 -7.14
C LEU A 170 8.04 -6.75 -7.79
N ASP A 171 8.24 -6.99 -9.08
CA ASP A 171 7.49 -7.97 -9.83
C ASP A 171 7.73 -9.40 -9.32
N ARG A 172 8.99 -9.71 -8.95
CA ARG A 172 9.34 -10.96 -8.28
C ARG A 172 8.69 -11.06 -6.89
N ALA A 173 8.81 -10.02 -6.05
CA ALA A 173 8.27 -10.02 -4.70
C ALA A 173 6.75 -10.25 -4.69
N LEU A 174 6.00 -9.59 -5.58
CA LEU A 174 4.55 -9.78 -5.68
C LEU A 174 4.18 -11.16 -6.22
N ARG A 175 4.92 -11.71 -7.20
CA ARG A 175 4.70 -13.09 -7.67
C ARG A 175 4.90 -14.10 -6.55
N GLU A 176 5.95 -13.95 -5.75
CA GLU A 176 6.21 -14.82 -4.61
C GLU A 176 5.18 -14.61 -3.50
N ALA A 177 4.74 -13.37 -3.26
CA ALA A 177 3.68 -13.07 -2.30
C ALA A 177 2.35 -13.74 -2.68
N GLY A 178 2.02 -13.75 -3.98
CA GLY A 178 0.84 -14.44 -4.49
C GLY A 178 0.84 -15.94 -4.22
N LYS A 179 2.01 -16.59 -4.17
CA LYS A 179 2.16 -18.03 -3.90
C LYS A 179 2.24 -18.37 -2.42
N HIS A 180 2.84 -17.50 -1.61
CA HIS A 180 3.02 -17.71 -0.17
C HIS A 180 1.72 -17.42 0.57
N THR A 181 0.96 -18.44 0.95
CA THR A 181 -0.36 -18.31 1.60
C THR A 181 -0.38 -18.84 3.03
N GLU A 182 0.72 -19.41 3.49
CA GLU A 182 0.88 -19.99 4.83
C GLU A 182 1.07 -18.95 5.95
N SER A 183 1.50 -17.73 5.61
CA SER A 183 1.70 -16.62 6.55
C SER A 183 1.70 -15.27 5.81
N PHE A 184 1.90 -14.18 6.55
CA PHE A 184 1.99 -12.83 6.00
C PHE A 184 3.25 -12.64 5.15
N VAL A 185 3.18 -11.69 4.21
CA VAL A 185 4.33 -11.25 3.41
C VAL A 185 4.54 -9.77 3.64
N LEU A 186 5.78 -9.37 3.88
CA LEU A 186 6.17 -7.98 4.10
C LEU A 186 7.15 -7.53 3.01
N ILE A 187 6.69 -6.63 2.15
CA ILE A 187 7.45 -6.07 1.03
C ILE A 187 7.82 -4.64 1.38
N GLU A 188 9.09 -4.41 1.70
CA GLU A 188 9.64 -3.07 1.89
C GLU A 188 10.07 -2.50 0.54
N VAL A 189 9.38 -1.45 0.07
CA VAL A 189 9.69 -0.78 -1.19
C VAL A 189 10.43 0.52 -0.88
N LYS A 190 11.70 0.61 -1.30
CA LYS A 190 12.50 1.84 -1.21
C LYS A 190 12.09 2.80 -2.31
N LEU A 191 11.47 3.92 -1.92
CA LEU A 191 11.10 5.01 -2.80
C LEU A 191 11.99 6.23 -2.51
N ALA A 192 12.13 7.11 -3.49
CA ALA A 192 12.80 8.38 -3.25
C ALA A 192 11.91 9.27 -2.34
N PRO A 193 12.48 10.07 -1.43
CA PRO A 193 11.70 10.92 -0.50
C PRO A 193 10.63 11.80 -1.17
N ASN A 194 10.92 12.30 -2.38
CA ASN A 194 10.05 13.21 -3.14
C ASN A 194 9.30 12.52 -4.28
N ASP A 195 9.35 11.18 -4.36
CA ASP A 195 8.60 10.41 -5.34
C ASP A 195 7.21 10.08 -4.80
N HIS A 196 6.20 10.74 -5.36
CA HIS A 196 4.81 10.64 -4.92
C HIS A 196 3.93 10.08 -6.02
N SER A 197 2.79 9.49 -5.63
CA SER A 197 1.82 9.01 -6.58
C SER A 197 1.29 10.14 -7.49
N PRO A 198 0.93 9.83 -8.75
CA PRO A 198 0.27 10.80 -9.62
C PRO A 198 -0.99 11.42 -8.99
N ALA A 199 -1.70 10.67 -8.14
CA ALA A 199 -2.88 11.14 -7.43
C ALA A 199 -2.55 12.24 -6.42
N LEU A 200 -1.54 12.03 -5.57
CA LEU A 200 -1.09 13.04 -4.61
C LEU A 200 -0.61 14.31 -5.33
N HIS A 201 0.14 14.18 -6.43
CA HIS A 201 0.53 15.31 -7.27
C HIS A 201 -0.66 16.09 -7.89
N ARG A 202 -1.79 15.43 -8.16
CA ARG A 202 -3.00 16.12 -8.65
C ARG A 202 -3.68 16.88 -7.51
N LEU A 203 -3.76 16.30 -6.32
CA LEU A 203 -4.36 16.92 -5.14
C LEU A 203 -3.59 18.17 -4.71
N THR A 204 -2.27 18.06 -4.52
CA THR A 204 -1.42 19.17 -4.05
C THR A 204 -1.45 20.36 -5.02
N ARG A 205 -1.44 20.11 -6.33
CA ARG A 205 -1.63 21.15 -7.36
C ARG A 205 -3.02 21.80 -7.34
N GLY A 206 -4.05 21.07 -6.93
CA GLY A 206 -5.40 21.60 -6.78
C GLY A 206 -5.52 22.51 -5.55
N MET A 207 -4.95 22.09 -4.43
CA MET A 207 -4.95 22.84 -3.17
C MET A 207 -4.06 24.07 -3.21
N GLY A 208 -2.90 24.00 -3.88
CA GLY A 208 -2.00 25.15 -4.05
C GLY A 208 -2.56 26.28 -4.92
N LYS A 209 -3.77 26.13 -5.49
CA LYS A 209 -4.52 27.21 -6.16
C LYS A 209 -5.57 27.87 -5.26
N GLN A 210 -5.77 27.37 -4.04
CA GLN A 210 -6.80 27.84 -3.10
C GLN A 210 -6.22 28.57 -1.87
N ILE A 211 -4.92 28.87 -1.88
CA ILE A 211 -4.22 29.74 -0.94
C ILE A 211 -3.63 30.89 -1.75
#